data_AF-A0A158E3P7-F1
#
_entry.id   AF-A0A158E3P7-F1
#
_cell.length_a   1.000
_cell.length_b   1.000
_cell.length_c   1.000
_cell.angle_alpha   90.00
_cell.angle_beta   90.00
_cell.angle_gamma   90.00
#
_symmetry.space_group_name_H-M   'P 1'
#
loop_
_entity.id
_entity.type
_entity.pdbx_description
1 polymer ?
#
loop_
_entity_poly.entity_id
_entity_poly.type
_entity_poly.pdbx_seq_one_letter_code
_entity_poly.pdbx_strand_id
1 'polypeptide(L)'
;MERSSAALMWSALAAGLSMGFSFLVQAILEGALPDTSWRHLITSLGYTIGFVFVILGRQQLFTESTLTAVLPVLTRRNFETVGKTLRLWAIVLVFNLVGTTIFAALLQFKHVFGTEVTTALAEVARAPFSATFGVTLVRAVFAGWLIALMVWLLPSARSARLATIVLVTYTVGVSKLTHVIASSAEAAYAVMIGAAGIRDYLSVFLLPTLIGNMLGGISMVAIINHAAIAPEIDDARREE
;
A
#
# COMPACT_ATOMS: atom_id res chain seq x y z
N MET A 1 0.54 -20.37 -3.10
CA MET A 1 1.75 -20.69 -2.30
C MET A 1 2.78 -21.54 -3.06
N GLU A 2 2.58 -21.81 -4.35
CA GLU A 2 3.42 -22.75 -5.13
C GLU A 2 4.44 -22.08 -6.07
N ARG A 3 4.62 -20.76 -5.97
CA ARG A 3 5.69 -20.07 -6.72
C ARG A 3 7.03 -20.30 -6.02
N SER A 4 8.10 -20.48 -6.80
CA SER A 4 9.46 -20.49 -6.25
C SER A 4 9.72 -19.17 -5.51
N SER A 5 10.41 -19.23 -4.37
CA SER A 5 10.69 -18.04 -3.54
C SER A 5 11.33 -16.92 -4.37
N ALA A 6 12.17 -17.26 -5.36
CA ALA A 6 12.81 -16.30 -6.25
C ALA A 6 11.81 -15.52 -7.12
N ALA A 7 10.81 -16.18 -7.71
CA ALA A 7 9.80 -15.50 -8.51
C ALA A 7 8.95 -14.53 -7.66
N LEU A 8 8.67 -14.91 -6.41
CA LEU A 8 7.98 -14.06 -5.45
C LEU A 8 8.81 -12.82 -5.11
N MET A 9 10.11 -12.99 -4.82
CA MET A 9 11.03 -11.91 -4.49
C MET A 9 11.14 -10.88 -5.63
N TRP A 10 11.34 -11.34 -6.87
CA TRP A 10 11.44 -10.44 -8.03
C TRP A 10 10.13 -9.69 -8.29
N SER A 11 8.99 -10.37 -8.16
CA SER A 11 7.68 -9.73 -8.33
C SER A 11 7.39 -8.70 -7.23
N ALA A 12 7.83 -8.97 -5.99
CA ALA A 12 7.71 -8.03 -4.88
C ALA A 12 8.68 -6.85 -5.02
N LEU A 13 9.89 -7.06 -5.53
CA LEU A 13 10.83 -5.98 -5.83
C LEU A 13 10.26 -5.05 -6.90
N ALA A 14 9.73 -5.63 -7.98
CA ALA A 14 9.08 -4.88 -9.06
C ALA A 14 7.86 -4.08 -8.55
N ALA A 15 7.08 -4.65 -7.63
CA ALA A 15 5.99 -3.94 -6.96
C ALA A 15 6.49 -2.72 -6.18
N GLY A 16 7.56 -2.88 -5.38
CA GLY A 16 8.15 -1.77 -4.62
C GLY A 16 8.65 -0.64 -5.53
N LEU A 17 9.36 -0.99 -6.61
CA LEU A 17 9.83 -0.02 -7.61
C LEU A 17 8.65 0.70 -8.30
N SER A 18 7.62 -0.06 -8.69
CA SER A 18 6.43 0.50 -9.36
C SER A 18 5.64 1.41 -8.44
N MET A 19 5.54 1.08 -7.15
CA MET A 19 4.91 1.94 -6.14
C MET A 19 5.63 3.29 -5.98
N GLY A 20 6.94 3.36 -6.23
CA GLY A 20 7.68 4.62 -6.22
C GLY A 20 7.13 5.68 -7.19
N PHE A 21 6.47 5.27 -8.27
CA PHE A 21 5.82 6.21 -9.19
C PHE A 21 4.62 6.94 -8.57
N SER A 22 3.96 6.39 -7.54
CA SER A 22 2.95 7.13 -6.78
C SER A 22 3.56 8.39 -6.16
N PHE A 23 4.73 8.26 -5.55
CA PHE A 23 5.47 9.38 -4.95
C PHE A 23 5.96 10.37 -6.01
N LEU A 24 6.61 9.87 -7.08
CA LEU A 24 7.14 10.72 -8.14
C LEU A 24 6.05 11.54 -8.84
N VAL A 25 4.96 10.90 -9.29
CA VAL A 25 3.91 11.61 -10.03
C VAL A 25 3.18 12.60 -9.12
N GLN A 26 2.95 12.25 -7.85
CA GLN A 26 2.39 13.18 -6.89
C GLN A 26 3.28 14.42 -6.70
N ALA A 27 4.59 14.25 -6.56
CA ALA A 27 5.53 15.37 -6.47
C ALA A 27 5.61 16.20 -7.75
N ILE A 28 5.54 15.58 -8.93
CA ILE A 28 5.47 16.31 -10.21
C ILE A 28 4.23 17.19 -10.27
N LEU A 29 3.07 16.67 -9.88
CA LEU A 29 1.83 17.44 -9.85
C LEU A 29 1.90 18.57 -8.80
N GLU A 30 2.47 18.30 -7.63
CA GLU A 30 2.65 19.28 -6.55
C GLU A 30 3.54 20.45 -7.00
N GLY A 31 4.66 20.17 -7.69
CA GLY A 31 5.58 21.19 -8.20
C GLY A 31 5.07 21.95 -9.43
N ALA A 32 4.15 21.37 -10.21
CA ALA A 32 3.60 22.00 -11.42
C ALA A 32 2.35 22.85 -11.15
N LEU A 33 1.61 22.58 -10.07
CA LEU A 33 0.35 23.26 -9.76
C LEU A 33 0.55 24.47 -8.83
N PRO A 34 -0.25 25.54 -9.01
CA PRO A 34 -0.17 26.72 -8.14
C PRO A 34 -0.54 26.37 -6.70
N ASP A 35 0.13 27.02 -5.75
CA ASP A 35 -0.13 26.84 -4.32
C ASP A 35 -1.52 27.37 -3.94
N THR A 36 -2.47 26.44 -3.85
CA THR A 36 -3.88 26.71 -3.62
C THR A 36 -4.45 25.66 -2.68
N SER A 37 -5.49 26.01 -1.91
CA SER A 37 -6.08 25.10 -0.91
C SER A 37 -6.62 23.79 -1.49
N TRP A 38 -7.01 23.78 -2.75
CA TRP A 38 -7.55 22.61 -3.45
C TRP A 38 -6.49 21.82 -4.23
N ARG A 39 -5.22 22.26 -4.28
CA ARG A 39 -4.13 21.59 -5.02
C ARG A 39 -4.06 20.09 -4.71
N HIS A 40 -4.16 19.72 -3.43
CA HIS A 40 -4.15 18.35 -2.95
C HIS A 40 -5.22 17.44 -3.60
N LEU A 41 -6.38 18.00 -3.99
CA LEU A 41 -7.44 17.23 -4.66
C LEU A 41 -6.98 16.71 -6.03
N ILE A 42 -6.07 17.41 -6.71
CA ILE A 42 -5.50 16.98 -7.99
C ILE A 42 -4.22 16.18 -7.77
N THR A 43 -3.33 16.63 -6.89
CA THR A 43 -2.03 15.95 -6.68
C THR A 43 -2.20 14.53 -6.13
N SER A 44 -3.29 14.28 -5.40
CA SER A 44 -3.70 12.94 -4.96
C SER A 44 -3.99 11.95 -6.10
N LEU A 45 -4.20 12.39 -7.35
CA LEU A 45 -4.27 11.48 -8.50
C LEU A 45 -2.92 10.81 -8.78
N GLY A 46 -1.81 11.51 -8.51
CA GLY A 46 -0.46 10.95 -8.64
C GLY A 46 -0.26 9.72 -7.75
N TYR A 47 -0.84 9.74 -6.55
CA TYR A 47 -0.80 8.61 -5.60
C TYR A 47 -1.37 7.31 -6.21
N THR A 48 -2.31 7.39 -7.15
CA THR A 48 -2.97 6.21 -7.75
C THR A 48 -2.08 5.44 -8.72
N ILE A 49 -1.06 6.09 -9.31
CA ILE A 49 -0.31 5.56 -10.45
C ILE A 49 0.45 4.28 -10.11
N GLY A 50 1.16 4.24 -8.98
CA GLY A 50 1.87 3.04 -8.54
C GLY A 50 0.94 1.85 -8.34
N PHE A 51 -0.25 2.07 -7.74
CA PHE A 51 -1.24 1.01 -7.59
C PHE A 51 -1.76 0.49 -8.93
N VAL A 52 -2.01 1.38 -9.91
CA VAL A 52 -2.40 0.97 -11.27
C VAL A 52 -1.35 0.04 -11.88
N PHE A 53 -0.07 0.41 -11.80
CA PHE A 53 1.03 -0.40 -12.35
C PHE A 53 1.15 -1.76 -11.65
N VAL A 54 1.11 -1.77 -10.33
CA VAL A 54 1.23 -2.99 -9.53
C VAL A 54 0.09 -3.96 -9.81
N ILE A 55 -1.15 -3.48 -9.75
CA ILE A 55 -2.34 -4.34 -9.80
C ILE A 55 -2.60 -4.83 -11.22
N LEU A 56 -2.47 -3.97 -12.23
CA LEU A 56 -2.62 -4.40 -13.63
C LEU A 56 -1.43 -5.25 -14.08
N GLY A 57 -0.23 -4.96 -13.58
CA GLY A 57 0.98 -5.76 -13.79
C GLY A 57 1.01 -7.08 -12.99
N ARG A 58 0.01 -7.33 -12.14
CA ARG A 58 -0.10 -8.54 -11.28
C ARG A 58 1.15 -8.76 -10.41
N GLN A 59 1.77 -7.66 -10.00
CA GLN A 59 2.97 -7.67 -9.15
C GLN A 59 2.57 -7.98 -7.71
N GLN A 60 3.51 -8.46 -6.90
CA GLN A 60 3.21 -8.91 -5.54
C GLN A 60 3.35 -7.76 -4.55
N LEU A 61 2.23 -7.19 -4.13
CA LEU A 61 2.17 -6.16 -3.10
C LEU A 61 1.73 -6.75 -1.76
N PHE A 62 2.41 -6.37 -0.68
CA PHE A 62 2.15 -6.88 0.66
C PHE A 62 0.68 -6.73 1.07
N THR A 63 0.13 -5.53 0.92
CA THR A 63 -1.26 -5.22 1.32
C THR A 63 -2.31 -5.83 0.38
N GLU A 64 -1.97 -6.11 -0.87
CA GLU A 64 -2.85 -6.84 -1.79
C GLU A 64 -2.93 -8.33 -1.43
N SER A 65 -1.82 -8.89 -0.94
CA SER A 65 -1.76 -10.29 -0.52
C SER A 65 -2.60 -10.58 0.73
N THR A 66 -3.12 -9.58 1.43
CA THR A 66 -3.89 -9.76 2.67
C THR A 66 -5.14 -10.62 2.45
N LEU A 67 -5.95 -10.36 1.42
CA LEU A 67 -7.14 -11.18 1.17
C LEU A 67 -6.78 -12.65 0.89
N THR A 68 -5.84 -12.87 -0.04
CA THR A 68 -5.46 -14.21 -0.49
C THR A 68 -4.71 -15.01 0.58
N ALA A 69 -4.04 -14.34 1.52
CA ALA A 69 -3.29 -14.98 2.60
C ALA A 69 -4.09 -15.17 3.90
N VAL A 70 -5.03 -14.26 4.21
CA VAL A 70 -5.86 -14.31 5.43
C VAL A 70 -7.04 -15.25 5.28
N LEU A 71 -7.69 -15.28 4.12
CA LEU A 71 -8.86 -16.12 3.88
C LEU A 71 -8.59 -17.62 4.15
N PRO A 72 -7.47 -18.22 3.69
CA PRO A 72 -7.11 -19.59 4.04
C PRO A 72 -6.85 -19.81 5.53
N VAL A 73 -6.30 -18.81 6.22
CA VAL A 73 -6.03 -18.87 7.66
C VAL A 73 -7.35 -18.89 8.45
N LEU A 74 -8.31 -18.04 8.06
CA LEU A 74 -9.63 -17.97 8.71
C LEU A 74 -10.46 -19.24 8.50
N THR A 75 -10.32 -19.88 7.34
CA THR A 75 -11.09 -21.08 6.95
C THR A 75 -10.48 -22.39 7.45
N ARG A 76 -9.17 -22.60 7.27
CA ARG A 76 -8.49 -23.88 7.62
C ARG A 76 -7.94 -23.92 9.05
N ARG A 77 -7.66 -22.76 9.66
CA ARG A 77 -7.24 -22.59 11.07
C ARG A 77 -6.11 -23.51 11.56
N ASN A 78 -5.15 -23.87 10.70
CA ASN A 78 -4.01 -24.72 11.07
C ASN A 78 -2.68 -23.93 11.08
N PHE A 79 -1.74 -24.36 11.93
CA PHE A 79 -0.45 -23.70 12.13
C PHE A 79 0.43 -23.69 10.88
N GLU A 80 0.30 -24.71 10.04
CA GLU A 80 1.05 -24.81 8.78
C GLU A 80 0.67 -23.67 7.81
N THR A 81 -0.63 -23.38 7.68
CA THR A 81 -1.14 -22.28 6.84
C THR A 81 -0.70 -20.92 7.39
N VAL A 82 -0.74 -20.74 8.72
CA VAL A 82 -0.23 -19.52 9.37
C VAL A 82 1.25 -19.31 9.07
N GLY A 83 2.08 -20.34 9.23
CA GLY A 83 3.51 -20.26 8.94
C GLY A 83 3.80 -19.92 7.47
N LYS A 84 3.05 -20.51 6.54
CA LYS A 84 3.15 -20.21 5.10
C LYS A 84 2.72 -18.78 4.77
N THR A 85 1.66 -18.27 5.40
CA THR A 85 1.21 -16.87 5.27
C THR A 85 2.24 -15.89 5.82
N LEU A 86 2.80 -16.14 7.01
CA LEU A 86 3.84 -15.29 7.60
C LEU A 86 5.10 -15.25 6.73
N ARG A 87 5.52 -16.39 6.18
CA ARG A 87 6.65 -16.45 5.24
C ARG A 87 6.39 -15.63 3.98
N LEU A 88 5.21 -15.77 3.37
CA LEU A 88 4.81 -15.00 2.19
C LEU A 88 4.88 -13.50 2.49
N TRP A 89 4.25 -13.07 3.58
CA TRP A 89 4.23 -11.68 4.03
C TRP A 89 5.61 -11.11 4.30
N ALA A 90 6.47 -11.84 5.02
CA ALA A 90 7.83 -11.40 5.30
C ALA A 90 8.62 -11.17 4.00
N ILE A 91 8.58 -12.12 3.05
CA ILE A 91 9.29 -11.98 1.77
C ILE A 91 8.75 -10.78 0.99
N VAL A 92 7.43 -10.68 0.83
CA VAL A 92 6.83 -9.63 0.01
C VAL A 92 7.06 -8.25 0.62
N LEU A 93 6.88 -8.10 1.93
CA LEU A 93 7.13 -6.84 2.64
C LEU A 93 8.58 -6.39 2.47
N VAL A 94 9.55 -7.26 2.75
CA VAL A 94 10.98 -6.92 2.63
C VAL A 94 11.33 -6.45 1.22
N PHE A 95 10.93 -7.20 0.20
CA PHE A 95 11.27 -6.86 -1.18
C PHE A 95 10.50 -5.64 -1.71
N ASN A 96 9.26 -5.40 -1.26
CA ASN A 96 8.56 -4.15 -1.52
C ASN A 96 9.32 -2.95 -0.92
N LEU A 97 9.73 -3.04 0.36
CA LEU A 97 10.47 -1.96 1.04
C LEU A 97 11.84 -1.70 0.40
N VAL A 98 12.55 -2.76 0.00
CA VAL A 98 13.81 -2.64 -0.76
C VAL A 98 13.55 -1.93 -2.10
N GLY A 99 12.50 -2.32 -2.83
CA GLY A 99 12.15 -1.69 -4.10
C GLY A 99 11.84 -0.20 -3.96
N THR A 100 11.03 0.18 -2.96
CA THR A 100 10.71 1.59 -2.68
C THR A 100 11.95 2.39 -2.26
N THR A 101 12.86 1.77 -1.50
CA THR A 101 14.13 2.40 -1.09
C THR A 101 15.06 2.61 -2.28
N ILE A 102 15.18 1.62 -3.18
CA ILE A 102 15.94 1.76 -4.42
C ILE A 102 15.35 2.88 -5.27
N PHE A 103 14.03 2.91 -5.44
CA PHE A 103 13.37 3.98 -6.20
C PHE A 103 13.66 5.36 -5.59
N ALA A 104 13.52 5.51 -4.27
CA ALA A 104 13.85 6.76 -3.57
C ALA A 104 15.31 7.19 -3.80
N ALA A 105 16.25 6.25 -3.77
CA ALA A 105 17.65 6.53 -4.07
C ALA A 105 17.87 6.96 -5.54
N LEU A 106 17.13 6.37 -6.49
CA LEU A 106 17.18 6.78 -7.90
C LEU A 106 16.71 8.22 -8.11
N LEU A 107 15.79 8.71 -7.29
CA LEU A 107 15.32 10.10 -7.36
C LEU A 107 16.37 11.13 -6.87
N GLN A 108 17.42 10.69 -6.19
CA GLN A 108 18.51 11.56 -5.69
C GLN A 108 19.54 11.90 -6.76
N PHE A 109 19.52 11.21 -7.92
CA PHE A 109 20.48 11.49 -8.99
C PHE A 109 20.31 12.93 -9.51
N LYS A 110 21.41 13.70 -9.45
CA LYS A 110 21.42 15.11 -9.85
C LYS A 110 21.00 15.26 -11.32
N HIS A 111 20.21 16.29 -11.60
CA HIS A 111 19.72 16.65 -12.94
C HIS A 111 18.76 15.64 -13.59
N VAL A 112 18.30 14.60 -12.88
CA VAL A 112 17.23 13.74 -13.40
C VAL A 112 15.90 14.51 -13.47
N PHE A 113 15.66 15.41 -12.50
CA PHE A 113 14.50 16.29 -12.47
C PHE A 113 14.90 17.75 -12.19
N GLY A 114 14.08 18.69 -12.63
CA GLY A 114 14.23 20.12 -12.35
C GLY A 114 14.04 20.47 -10.87
N THR A 115 14.43 21.68 -10.48
CA THR A 115 14.41 22.16 -9.09
C THR A 115 13.01 22.18 -8.49
N GLU A 116 11.99 22.41 -9.31
CA GLU A 116 10.58 22.43 -8.91
C GLU A 116 10.15 21.04 -8.40
N VAL A 117 10.49 19.98 -9.14
CA VAL A 117 10.14 18.60 -8.78
C VAL A 117 10.96 18.12 -7.59
N THR A 118 12.26 18.45 -7.52
CA THR A 118 13.11 18.03 -6.38
C THR A 118 12.69 18.72 -5.08
N THR A 119 12.24 19.97 -5.15
CA THR A 119 11.63 20.68 -4.01
C THR A 119 10.33 20.02 -3.58
N ALA A 120 9.43 19.75 -4.53
CA ALA A 120 8.17 19.06 -4.25
C ALA A 120 8.37 17.65 -3.68
N LEU A 121 9.37 16.89 -4.16
CA LEU A 121 9.75 15.59 -3.59
C LEU A 121 10.13 15.72 -2.11
N ALA A 122 10.92 16.73 -1.74
CA ALA A 122 11.31 16.98 -0.36
C ALA A 122 10.12 17.39 0.52
N GLU A 123 9.15 18.14 -0.02
CA GLU A 123 7.93 18.52 0.68
C GLU A 123 7.00 17.33 0.91
N VAL A 124 6.69 16.57 -0.14
CA VAL A 124 5.82 15.39 -0.05
C VAL A 124 6.42 14.33 0.87
N ALA A 125 7.75 14.16 0.85
CA ALA A 125 8.46 13.20 1.71
C ALA A 125 8.28 13.45 3.22
N ARG A 126 7.84 14.65 3.64
CA ARG A 126 7.53 14.93 5.05
C ARG A 126 6.18 14.39 5.50
N ALA A 127 5.27 14.11 4.58
CA ALA A 127 3.90 13.70 4.89
C ALA A 127 3.80 12.43 5.78
N PRO A 128 4.62 11.38 5.59
CA PRO A 128 4.59 10.18 6.45
C PRO A 128 4.92 10.45 7.92
N PHE A 129 5.58 11.57 8.24
CA PHE A 129 6.01 11.96 9.58
C PHE A 129 5.15 13.07 10.20
N SER A 130 4.06 13.47 9.54
CA SER A 130 3.23 14.60 9.92
C SER A 130 2.32 14.36 11.14
N ALA A 131 2.28 13.15 11.67
CA ALA A 131 1.32 12.74 12.69
C ALA A 131 1.96 11.88 13.80
N THR A 132 1.29 11.83 14.96
CA THR A 132 1.70 10.98 16.08
C THR A 132 1.43 9.51 15.78
N PHE A 133 2.10 8.60 16.50
CA PHE A 133 1.93 7.14 16.37
C PHE A 133 0.46 6.71 16.29
N GLY A 134 -0.37 7.18 17.22
CA GLY A 134 -1.79 6.79 17.28
C GLY A 134 -2.60 7.29 16.09
N VAL A 135 -2.33 8.50 15.62
CA VAL A 135 -3.01 9.05 14.43
C VAL A 135 -2.56 8.31 13.16
N THR A 136 -1.27 8.04 13.01
CA THR A 136 -0.74 7.24 11.90
C THR A 136 -1.35 5.84 11.90
N LEU A 137 -1.44 5.20 13.07
CA LEU A 137 -2.06 3.88 13.23
C LEU A 137 -3.51 3.88 12.73
N VAL A 138 -4.34 4.82 13.18
CA VAL A 138 -5.76 4.90 12.79
C VAL A 138 -5.91 5.20 11.29
N ARG A 139 -5.13 6.15 10.75
CA ARG A 139 -5.10 6.40 9.29
C ARG A 139 -4.74 5.14 8.51
N ALA A 140 -3.78 4.38 9.02
CA ALA A 140 -3.35 3.13 8.41
C ALA A 140 -4.41 2.02 8.51
N VAL A 141 -5.24 1.98 9.55
CA VAL A 141 -6.40 1.08 9.60
C VAL A 141 -7.35 1.36 8.43
N PHE A 142 -7.71 2.63 8.21
CA PHE A 142 -8.58 2.99 7.08
C PHE A 142 -7.93 2.68 5.72
N ALA A 143 -6.64 2.95 5.55
CA ALA A 143 -5.92 2.60 4.33
C ALA A 143 -5.94 1.08 4.08
N GLY A 144 -5.61 0.28 5.09
CA GLY A 144 -5.62 -1.18 4.98
C GLY A 144 -6.99 -1.74 4.61
N TRP A 145 -8.04 -1.19 5.21
CA TRP A 145 -9.43 -1.52 4.89
C TRP A 145 -9.76 -1.24 3.42
N LEU A 146 -9.49 -0.02 2.94
CA LEU A 146 -9.78 0.39 1.57
C LEU A 146 -9.03 -0.44 0.54
N ILE A 147 -7.75 -0.76 0.78
CA ILE A 147 -6.98 -1.61 -0.12
C ILE A 147 -7.53 -3.03 -0.13
N ALA A 148 -7.89 -3.61 1.01
CA ALA A 148 -8.54 -4.93 1.05
C ALA A 148 -9.89 -4.93 0.33
N LEU A 149 -10.71 -3.88 0.49
CA LEU A 149 -11.96 -3.69 -0.24
C LEU A 149 -11.72 -3.62 -1.75
N MET A 150 -10.73 -2.86 -2.22
CA MET A 150 -10.38 -2.79 -3.64
C MET A 150 -10.08 -4.19 -4.19
N VAL A 151 -9.22 -4.95 -3.51
CA VAL A 151 -8.85 -6.31 -3.92
C VAL A 151 -10.08 -7.24 -3.97
N TRP A 152 -11.03 -7.06 -3.06
CA TRP A 152 -12.31 -7.77 -3.09
C TRP A 152 -13.21 -7.38 -4.27
N LEU A 153 -13.23 -6.09 -4.65
CA LEU A 153 -14.06 -5.59 -5.77
C LEU A 153 -13.48 -5.96 -7.15
N LEU A 154 -12.16 -6.07 -7.26
CA LEU A 154 -11.44 -6.25 -8.51
C LEU A 154 -11.90 -7.45 -9.38
N PRO A 155 -12.21 -8.64 -8.83
CA PRO A 155 -12.76 -9.77 -9.59
C PRO A 155 -14.09 -9.45 -10.29
N SER A 156 -14.94 -8.66 -9.63
CA SER A 156 -16.28 -8.31 -10.13
C SER A 156 -16.30 -7.07 -11.02
N ALA A 157 -15.23 -6.26 -11.01
CA ALA A 157 -15.17 -4.97 -11.70
C ALA A 157 -15.14 -5.08 -13.25
N ARG A 158 -14.74 -6.21 -13.84
CA ARG A 158 -14.65 -6.43 -15.31
C ARG A 158 -14.00 -5.24 -16.05
N SER A 159 -14.75 -4.52 -16.90
CA SER A 159 -14.27 -3.36 -17.67
C SER A 159 -13.98 -2.14 -16.78
N ALA A 160 -14.56 -2.05 -15.59
CA ALA A 160 -14.33 -0.97 -14.62
C ALA A 160 -13.09 -1.18 -13.74
N ARG A 161 -12.21 -2.15 -14.07
CA ARG A 161 -11.04 -2.50 -13.25
C ARG A 161 -10.12 -1.30 -12.99
N LEU A 162 -9.76 -0.55 -14.02
CA LEU A 162 -8.90 0.64 -13.89
C LEU A 162 -9.60 1.71 -13.03
N ALA A 163 -10.86 2.00 -13.32
CA ALA A 163 -11.65 2.98 -12.56
C ALA A 163 -11.74 2.59 -11.08
N THR A 164 -11.94 1.31 -10.76
CA THR A 164 -11.98 0.80 -9.38
C THR A 164 -10.65 1.06 -8.66
N ILE A 165 -9.52 0.77 -9.30
CA ILE A 165 -8.20 1.01 -8.72
C ILE A 165 -8.03 2.51 -8.45
N VAL A 166 -8.28 3.34 -9.45
CA VAL A 166 -8.12 4.80 -9.34
C VAL A 166 -9.04 5.37 -8.26
N LEU A 167 -10.33 5.03 -8.25
CA LEU A 167 -11.30 5.58 -7.28
C LEU A 167 -10.94 5.22 -5.84
N VAL A 168 -10.60 3.96 -5.57
CA VAL A 168 -10.29 3.53 -4.20
C VAL A 168 -8.96 4.10 -3.75
N THR A 169 -7.93 4.05 -4.59
CA THR A 169 -6.60 4.57 -4.22
C THR A 169 -6.56 6.09 -4.18
N TYR A 170 -7.37 6.77 -4.99
CA TYR A 170 -7.59 8.21 -4.89
C TYR A 170 -8.22 8.56 -3.54
N THR A 171 -9.22 7.78 -3.09
CA THR A 171 -9.82 7.96 -1.77
C THR A 171 -8.77 7.85 -0.65
N VAL A 172 -7.82 6.91 -0.78
CA VAL A 172 -6.68 6.79 0.15
C VAL A 172 -5.80 8.04 0.12
N GLY A 173 -5.38 8.48 -1.08
CA GLY A 173 -4.49 9.64 -1.25
C GLY A 173 -5.13 10.95 -0.80
N VAL A 174 -6.35 11.23 -1.27
CA VAL A 174 -7.08 12.48 -0.96
C VAL A 174 -7.40 12.61 0.54
N SER A 175 -7.66 11.47 1.20
CA SER A 175 -7.91 11.42 2.64
C SER A 175 -6.64 11.44 3.49
N LYS A 176 -5.45 11.51 2.86
CA LYS A 176 -4.13 11.51 3.51
C LYS A 176 -3.93 10.31 4.44
N LEU A 177 -4.41 9.14 4.02
CA LEU A 177 -4.26 7.91 4.77
C LEU A 177 -2.88 7.31 4.53
N THR A 178 -2.28 6.72 5.57
CA THR A 178 -0.91 6.21 5.51
C THR A 178 -0.89 4.74 5.08
N HIS A 179 -0.12 4.42 4.05
CA HIS A 179 -0.01 3.08 3.51
C HIS A 179 1.45 2.62 3.48
N VAL A 180 1.71 1.43 4.04
CA VAL A 180 3.06 0.95 4.36
C VAL A 180 3.97 0.89 3.15
N ILE A 181 3.50 0.45 1.98
CA ILE A 181 4.35 0.40 0.77
C ILE A 181 4.37 1.73 0.01
N ALA A 182 3.21 2.28 -0.38
CA ALA A 182 3.14 3.56 -1.10
C ALA A 182 3.96 4.68 -0.43
N SER A 183 3.77 4.88 0.87
CA SER A 183 4.48 5.92 1.63
C SER A 183 5.91 5.53 2.01
N SER A 184 6.38 4.30 1.72
CA SER A 184 7.76 3.91 2.01
C SER A 184 8.78 4.58 1.10
N ALA A 185 8.42 4.90 -0.15
CA ALA A 185 9.30 5.65 -1.04
C ALA A 185 9.50 7.09 -0.53
N GLU A 186 8.40 7.75 -0.12
CA GLU A 186 8.41 9.06 0.54
C GLU A 186 9.27 9.03 1.81
N ALA A 187 9.00 8.08 2.70
CA ALA A 187 9.68 7.97 3.99
C ALA A 187 11.17 7.64 3.84
N ALA A 188 11.54 6.76 2.90
CA ALA A 188 12.94 6.47 2.60
C ALA A 188 13.65 7.70 2.02
N TYR A 189 13.01 8.42 1.10
CA TYR A 189 13.55 9.66 0.53
C TYR A 189 13.79 10.72 1.61
N ALA A 190 12.84 10.91 2.54
CA ALA A 190 12.99 11.84 3.66
C ALA A 190 14.21 11.53 4.53
N VAL A 191 14.46 10.25 4.81
CA VAL A 191 15.64 9.82 5.57
C VAL A 191 16.92 10.10 4.78
N MET A 192 16.93 9.81 3.47
CA MET A 192 18.11 10.02 2.61
C MET A 192 18.50 11.50 2.51
N ILE A 193 17.54 12.42 2.48
CA ILE A 193 17.80 13.87 2.46
C ILE A 193 18.01 14.48 3.86
N GLY A 194 17.96 13.68 4.92
CA GLY A 194 18.10 14.14 6.30
C GLY A 194 16.89 14.88 6.88
N ALA A 195 15.72 14.80 6.25
CA ALA A 195 14.48 15.40 6.74
C ALA A 195 13.81 14.59 7.86
N ALA A 196 14.17 13.32 8.01
CA ALA A 196 13.71 12.44 9.09
C ALA A 196 14.83 11.49 9.54
N GLY A 197 14.82 11.08 10.81
CA GLY A 197 15.75 10.07 11.30
C GLY A 197 15.30 8.64 10.99
N ILE A 198 16.23 7.68 10.98
CA ILE A 198 15.92 6.24 10.88
C ILE A 198 14.99 5.81 12.03
N ARG A 199 15.15 6.39 13.23
CA ARG A 199 14.27 6.15 14.37
C ARG A 199 12.82 6.55 14.06
N ASP A 200 12.62 7.70 13.41
CA ASP A 200 11.28 8.17 13.05
C ASP A 200 10.70 7.32 11.91
N TYR A 201 11.54 6.91 10.95
CA TYR A 201 11.15 5.94 9.93
C TYR A 201 10.57 4.66 10.54
N LEU A 202 11.22 4.11 11.56
CA LEU A 202 10.74 2.90 12.22
C LEU A 202 9.53 3.15 13.13
N SER A 203 9.58 4.18 13.97
CA SER A 203 8.62 4.37 15.07
C SER A 203 7.43 5.25 14.73
N VAL A 204 7.58 6.28 13.90
CA VAL A 204 6.50 7.21 13.51
C VAL A 204 5.78 6.72 12.26
N PHE A 205 6.54 6.14 11.32
CA PHE A 205 6.01 5.68 10.04
C PHE A 205 5.78 4.16 10.00
N LEU A 206 6.84 3.35 9.93
CA LEU A 206 6.77 1.95 9.51
C LEU A 206 5.93 1.09 10.46
N LEU A 207 6.24 1.11 11.75
CA LEU A 207 5.57 0.27 12.75
C LEU A 207 4.06 0.56 12.88
N PRO A 208 3.62 1.81 13.16
CA PRO A 208 2.19 2.09 13.26
C PRO A 208 1.46 1.85 11.94
N THR A 209 2.09 2.18 10.79
CA THR A 209 1.45 1.98 9.48
C THR A 209 1.28 0.51 9.16
N LEU A 210 2.28 -0.32 9.42
CA LEU A 210 2.22 -1.77 9.20
C LEU A 210 1.11 -2.40 10.04
N ILE A 211 1.08 -2.11 11.34
CA ILE A 211 0.05 -2.63 12.25
C ILE A 211 -1.33 -2.18 11.78
N GLY A 212 -1.51 -0.90 11.49
CA GLY A 212 -2.79 -0.36 11.07
C GLY A 212 -3.27 -0.98 9.76
N ASN A 213 -2.42 -1.04 8.73
CA ASN A 213 -2.78 -1.65 7.45
C ASN A 213 -3.18 -3.12 7.61
N MET A 214 -2.45 -3.89 8.44
CA MET A 214 -2.81 -5.28 8.74
C MET A 214 -4.16 -5.39 9.45
N LEU A 215 -4.39 -4.60 10.50
CA LEU A 215 -5.65 -4.60 11.26
C LEU A 215 -6.83 -4.24 10.35
N GLY A 216 -6.72 -3.18 9.55
CA GLY A 216 -7.76 -2.76 8.63
C GLY A 216 -8.06 -3.80 7.56
N GLY A 217 -7.01 -4.35 6.94
CA GLY A 217 -7.16 -5.36 5.89
C GLY A 217 -7.76 -6.67 6.41
N ILE A 218 -7.27 -7.19 7.55
CA ILE A 218 -7.81 -8.40 8.18
C ILE A 218 -9.26 -8.19 8.60
N SER A 219 -9.60 -7.05 9.19
CA SER A 219 -10.96 -6.74 9.64
C SER A 219 -11.94 -6.73 8.46
N MET A 220 -11.57 -6.07 7.36
CA MET A 220 -12.41 -6.02 6.16
C MET A 220 -12.65 -7.41 5.57
N VAL A 221 -11.59 -8.21 5.45
CA VAL A 221 -11.69 -9.61 4.96
C VAL A 221 -12.56 -10.45 5.89
N ALA A 222 -12.38 -10.33 7.21
CA ALA A 222 -13.12 -11.10 8.20
C ALA A 222 -14.62 -10.79 8.19
N ILE A 223 -14.99 -9.50 8.07
CA ILE A 223 -16.39 -9.04 8.02
C ILE A 223 -17.06 -9.53 6.74
N ILE A 224 -16.42 -9.35 5.58
CA ILE A 224 -16.96 -9.85 4.32
C ILE A 224 -17.10 -11.38 4.36
N ASN A 225 -16.09 -12.08 4.85
CA ASN A 225 -16.12 -13.53 4.94
C ASN A 225 -17.26 -14.03 5.85
N HIS A 226 -17.49 -13.40 7.01
CA HIS A 226 -18.61 -13.76 7.88
C HIS A 226 -19.96 -13.37 7.26
N ALA A 227 -20.09 -12.17 6.68
CA ALA A 227 -21.35 -11.68 6.13
C ALA A 227 -21.77 -12.42 4.85
N ALA A 228 -20.81 -12.84 4.01
CA ALA A 228 -21.08 -13.52 2.75
C ALA A 228 -21.25 -15.04 2.90
N ILE A 229 -20.61 -15.68 3.89
CA ILE A 229 -20.58 -17.16 4.02
C ILE A 229 -21.50 -17.67 5.16
N ALA A 230 -21.86 -16.84 6.15
CA ALA A 230 -22.77 -17.26 7.21
C ALA A 230 -24.13 -17.79 6.71
N PRO A 231 -24.74 -17.26 5.63
CA PRO A 231 -25.98 -17.82 5.09
C PRO A 231 -25.80 -19.20 4.44
N GLU A 232 -24.72 -19.41 3.66
CA GLU A 232 -24.49 -20.65 2.91
C GLU A 232 -24.15 -21.85 3.82
N ILE A 233 -23.50 -21.60 4.96
CA ILE A 233 -23.21 -22.65 5.97
C ILE A 233 -24.47 -23.03 6.76
N ASP A 234 -25.37 -22.06 7.02
CA ASP A 234 -26.65 -22.34 7.68
C ASP A 234 -27.61 -23.08 6.76
N ASP A 235 -27.62 -22.80 5.45
CA ASP A 235 -28.44 -23.53 4.48
C ASP A 235 -27.96 -24.98 4.34
N ALA A 236 -26.65 -25.23 4.23
CA ALA A 236 -26.10 -26.58 4.19
C ALA A 236 -26.34 -27.40 5.48
N ARG A 237 -26.51 -26.74 6.63
CA ARG A 237 -26.86 -27.38 7.92
C ARG A 237 -28.36 -27.59 8.13
N ARG A 238 -29.21 -26.89 7.37
CA ARG A 238 -30.67 -27.07 7.39
C ARG A 238 -31.13 -28.16 6.42
N GLU A 239 -30.26 -28.54 5.48
CA GLU A 239 -30.46 -29.64 4.53
C GLU A 239 -29.95 -31.01 5.02
N GLU A 240 -29.23 -31.07 6.16
CA GLU A 240 -28.92 -32.29 6.93
C GLU A 240 -29.97 -32.57 8.03
#